data_AF-A0A484X1V1-F1
#
_entry.id   AF-A0A484X1V1-F1
#
_cell.length_a   1.000
_cell.length_b   1.000
_cell.length_c   1.000
_cell.angle_alpha   90.00
_cell.angle_beta   90.00
_cell.angle_gamma   90.00
#
_symmetry.space_group_name_H-M   'P 1'
#
loop_
_entity.id
_entity.type
_entity.pdbx_description
1 polymer ?
#
loop_
_entity_poly.entity_id
_entity_poly.type
_entity_poly.pdbx_seq_one_letter_code
_entity_poly.pdbx_strand_id
1 'polypeptide(L)'
;MSLYKLPLNQNVLNATQERIAWTLENFSRVCVSFSGGKDSTVMLYLACESARKMQRKIDVLFIDWEAQFSTTIQHVENMRAQFL
;
A
#
# COMPACT_ATOMS: atom_id res chain seq x y z
N MET A 1 26.58 3.54 -14.49
CA MET A 1 25.50 4.50 -14.17
C MET A 1 25.87 5.85 -14.79
N SER A 2 24.96 6.50 -15.50
CA SER A 2 25.18 7.88 -16.00
C SER A 2 25.54 8.81 -14.85
N LEU A 3 26.56 9.67 -15.04
CA LEU A 3 26.92 10.74 -14.10
C LEU A 3 25.83 11.81 -13.99
N TYR A 4 25.00 11.95 -15.03
CA TYR A 4 23.90 12.90 -15.07
C TYR A 4 22.59 12.23 -14.66
N LYS A 5 21.98 12.74 -13.59
CA LYS A 5 20.59 12.42 -13.22
C LYS A 5 19.67 13.40 -13.92
N LEU A 6 18.71 12.89 -14.70
CA LEU A 6 17.64 13.70 -15.28
C LEU A 6 16.55 13.87 -14.22
N PRO A 7 16.21 15.11 -13.81
CA PRO A 7 15.13 15.33 -12.86
C PRO A 7 13.77 15.01 -13.51
N LEU A 8 12.86 14.44 -12.72
CA LEU A 8 11.46 14.29 -13.09
C LEU A 8 10.66 15.46 -12.50
N ASN A 9 9.57 15.86 -13.17
CA ASN A 9 8.69 16.94 -12.70
C ASN A 9 7.75 16.53 -11.56
N GLN A 10 7.91 15.32 -11.02
CA GLN A 10 7.02 14.74 -10.01
C GLN A 10 7.82 13.89 -9.03
N ASN A 11 7.47 13.99 -7.75
CA ASN A 11 8.03 13.14 -6.71
C ASN A 11 7.28 11.79 -6.64
N VAL A 12 7.92 10.79 -6.01
CA VAL A 12 7.39 9.42 -5.92
C VAL A 12 6.07 9.35 -5.15
N LEU A 13 5.90 10.16 -4.09
CA LEU A 13 4.68 10.17 -3.27
C LEU A 13 3.47 10.64 -4.08
N ASN A 14 3.59 11.78 -4.77
CA ASN A 14 2.54 12.34 -5.61
C ASN A 14 2.15 11.35 -6.72
N ALA A 15 3.15 10.78 -7.41
CA ALA A 15 2.93 9.80 -8.46
C ALA A 15 2.23 8.52 -7.93
N THR A 16 2.49 8.14 -6.69
CA THR A 16 1.86 6.98 -6.06
C THR A 16 0.41 7.26 -5.70
N GLN A 17 0.13 8.43 -5.10
CA GLN A 17 -1.24 8.84 -4.75
C GLN A 17 -2.13 8.95 -5.98
N GLU A 18 -1.63 9.51 -7.08
CA GLU A 18 -2.34 9.58 -8.37
C GLU A 18 -2.69 8.18 -8.92
N ARG A 19 -1.73 7.24 -8.89
CA ARG A 19 -1.98 5.85 -9.35
C ARG A 19 -3.00 5.13 -8.47
N ILE A 20 -2.96 5.34 -7.16
CA ILE A 20 -3.95 4.77 -6.22
C ILE A 20 -5.34 5.35 -6.51
N ALA A 21 -5.46 6.66 -6.62
CA ALA A 21 -6.73 7.33 -6.92
C ALA A 21 -7.32 6.80 -8.23
N TRP A 22 -6.52 6.79 -9.30
CA TRP A 22 -6.92 6.25 -10.59
C TRP A 22 -7.40 4.79 -10.47
N THR A 23 -6.69 3.95 -9.71
CA THR A 23 -7.09 2.55 -9.51
C THR A 23 -8.45 2.45 -8.79
N LEU A 24 -8.67 3.24 -7.74
CA LEU A 24 -9.92 3.24 -7.00
C LEU A 24 -11.10 3.79 -7.82
N GLU A 25 -10.86 4.75 -8.72
CA GLU A 25 -11.88 5.29 -9.63
C GLU A 25 -12.29 4.29 -10.70
N ASN A 26 -11.34 3.54 -11.25
CA ASN A 26 -11.57 2.74 -12.45
C ASN A 26 -11.99 1.28 -12.17
N PHE A 27 -11.73 0.75 -10.96
CA PHE A 27 -12.08 -0.61 -10.60
C PHE A 27 -13.11 -0.63 -9.47
N SER A 28 -14.16 -1.44 -9.61
CA SER A 28 -15.22 -1.56 -8.59
C SER A 28 -14.75 -2.31 -7.33
N ARG A 29 -13.81 -3.24 -7.48
CA ARG A 29 -13.15 -3.97 -6.38
C ARG A 29 -11.64 -3.88 -6.53
N VAL A 30 -10.97 -3.47 -5.47
CA VAL A 30 -9.51 -3.31 -5.41
C VAL A 30 -9.00 -4.04 -4.19
N CYS A 31 -8.00 -4.90 -4.38
CA CYS A 31 -7.35 -5.65 -3.33
C CYS A 31 -5.89 -5.22 -3.17
N VAL A 32 -5.46 -4.93 -1.95
CA VAL A 32 -4.06 -4.67 -1.62
C VAL A 32 -3.43 -5.97 -1.14
N SER A 33 -2.45 -6.47 -1.89
CA SER A 33 -1.61 -7.59 -1.44
C SER A 33 -0.59 -7.06 -0.43
N PHE A 34 -0.81 -7.35 0.85
CA PHE A 34 0.01 -6.92 1.97
C PHE A 34 0.88 -8.07 2.46
N SER A 35 2.20 -7.85 2.57
CA SER A 35 3.17 -8.88 2.95
C SER A 35 3.73 -8.71 4.37
N GLY A 36 3.38 -7.63 5.08
CA GLY A 36 4.02 -7.29 6.36
C GLY A 36 5.43 -6.70 6.23
N GLY A 37 5.92 -6.46 5.02
CA GLY A 37 7.22 -5.81 4.76
C GLY A 37 7.12 -4.29 4.70
N LYS A 38 8.26 -3.60 4.66
CA LYS A 38 8.32 -2.13 4.64
C LYS A 38 7.53 -1.51 3.46
N ASP A 39 7.70 -2.03 2.25
CA ASP A 39 7.14 -1.41 1.04
C ASP A 39 5.63 -1.62 0.98
N SER A 40 5.19 -2.84 1.29
CA SER A 40 3.77 -3.17 1.34
C SER A 40 3.05 -2.48 2.51
N THR A 41 3.76 -2.16 3.61
CA THR A 41 3.23 -1.35 4.70
C THR A 41 2.94 0.09 4.26
N VAL A 42 3.90 0.73 3.57
CA VAL A 42 3.69 2.09 3.02
C VAL A 42 2.57 2.08 1.98
N MET A 43 2.54 1.06 1.11
CA MET A 43 1.49 0.90 0.12
C MET A 43 0.11 0.76 0.78
N LEU A 44 -0.01 -0.08 1.82
CA LEU A 44 -1.25 -0.26 2.58
C LEU A 44 -1.71 1.06 3.19
N TYR A 45 -0.81 1.81 3.82
CA TYR A 45 -1.14 3.09 4.43
C TYR A 45 -1.71 4.09 3.42
N LEU A 46 -1.02 4.28 2.29
CA LEU A 46 -1.45 5.21 1.24
C LEU A 46 -2.77 4.74 0.58
N ALA A 47 -2.93 3.43 0.36
CA ALA A 47 -4.16 2.88 -0.22
C ALA A 47 -5.36 3.07 0.70
N CYS A 48 -5.22 2.76 2.00
CA CYS A 48 -6.27 2.95 3.00
C CYS A 48 -6.62 4.44 3.17
N GLU A 49 -5.64 5.34 3.16
CA GLU A 49 -5.87 6.77 3.26
C GLU A 49 -6.69 7.29 2.08
N SER A 50 -6.29 6.97 0.83
CA SER A 50 -7.02 7.35 -0.37
C SER A 50 -8.42 6.74 -0.41
N ALA A 51 -8.56 5.45 -0.08
CA ALA A 51 -9.85 4.77 -0.04
C ALA A 51 -10.81 5.44 0.96
N ARG A 52 -10.33 5.81 2.16
CA ARG A 52 -11.12 6.56 3.15
C ARG A 52 -11.55 7.93 2.64
N LYS A 53 -10.63 8.71 2.04
CA LYS A 53 -10.95 10.03 1.45
C LYS A 53 -12.01 9.93 0.36
N MET A 54 -11.97 8.87 -0.44
CA MET A 54 -12.91 8.61 -1.53
C MET A 54 -14.17 7.85 -1.09
N GLN A 55 -14.31 7.53 0.21
CA GLN A 55 -15.40 6.72 0.75
C GLN A 55 -15.58 5.36 0.03
N ARG A 56 -14.46 4.76 -0.39
CA ARG A 56 -14.40 3.46 -1.06
C ARG A 56 -13.91 2.39 -0.09
N LYS A 57 -14.45 1.18 -0.24
CA LYS A 57 -13.90 -0.02 0.42
C LYS A 57 -12.84 -0.65 -0.47
N ILE A 58 -11.81 -1.21 0.17
CA ILE A 58 -10.77 -2.02 -0.45
C ILE A 58 -10.66 -3.33 0.32
N ASP A 59 -10.25 -4.38 -0.36
CA ASP A 59 -9.89 -5.65 0.25
C ASP A 59 -8.39 -5.65 0.57
N VAL A 60 -7.98 -6.38 1.61
CA VAL A 60 -6.57 -6.57 1.96
C VAL A 60 -6.30 -8.07 2.06
N LEU A 61 -5.30 -8.54 1.32
CA LEU A 61 -4.86 -9.93 1.33
C LEU A 61 -3.50 -10.02 2.02
N PHE A 62 -3.44 -10.84 3.07
CA PHE A 62 -2.19 -11.30 3.67
C PHE A 62 -2.13 -12.83 3.56
N ILE A 63 -0.97 -13.34 3.13
CA ILE A 63 -0.72 -14.79 3.04
C ILE A 63 0.21 -15.15 4.19
N ASP A 64 -0.32 -15.91 5.15
CA ASP A 64 0.48 -16.52 6.20
C ASP A 64 1.13 -17.80 5.65
N TRP A 65 2.45 -17.85 5.73
CA TRP A 65 3.25 -19.00 5.28
C TRP A 65 3.56 -19.98 6.42
N GLU A 66 3.11 -19.68 7.64
CA GLU A 66 3.38 -20.44 8.88
C GLU A 66 4.87 -20.52 9.28
N ALA A 67 5.77 -19.96 8.47
CA ALA A 67 7.22 -19.94 8.67
C ALA A 67 7.80 -18.51 8.72
N GLN A 68 6.96 -17.50 8.89
CA GLN A 68 7.39 -16.10 9.01
C GLN A 68 7.89 -15.77 10.41
N PHE A 69 8.74 -14.75 10.52
CA PHE A 69 9.18 -14.25 11.82
C PHE A 69 7.98 -13.73 12.62
N SER A 70 7.95 -14.05 13.92
CA SER A 70 6.89 -13.59 14.83
C SER A 70 6.77 -12.06 14.87
N THR A 71 7.87 -11.33 14.65
CA THR A 71 7.86 -9.87 14.53
C THR A 71 7.13 -9.39 13.28
N THR A 72 7.19 -10.12 12.17
CA THR A 72 6.41 -9.83 10.96
C THR A 72 4.92 -10.07 11.22
N ILE A 73 4.56 -11.18 11.89
CA ILE A 73 3.17 -11.45 12.26
C ILE A 73 2.62 -10.37 13.20
N GLN A 74 3.40 -9.99 14.23
CA GLN A 74 3.01 -8.91 15.13
C GLN A 74 2.80 -7.58 14.39
N HIS A 75 3.68 -7.26 13.43
CA HIS A 75 3.52 -6.06 12.60
C HIS A 75 2.24 -6.12 11.75
N VAL A 76 1.95 -7.26 11.13
CA VAL A 76 0.72 -7.46 10.35
C VAL A 76 -0.52 -7.27 11.21
N GLU A 77 -0.54 -7.84 12.42
CA GLU A 77 -1.64 -7.66 13.37
C GLU A 77 -1.80 -6.19 13.80
N ASN A 78 -0.70 -5.48 14.04
CA ASN A 78 -0.75 -4.05 14.36
C ASN A 78 -1.36 -3.24 13.19
N MET A 79 -0.95 -3.52 11.95
CA MET A 79 -1.49 -2.86 10.76
C MET A 79 -2.98 -3.19 10.57
N ARG A 80 -3.37 -4.43 10.83
CA ARG A 80 -4.77 -4.88 10.80
C ARG A 80 -5.61 -4.09 11.82
N ALA A 81 -5.15 -3.97 13.06
CA ALA A 81 -5.85 -3.23 14.12
C ALA A 81 -5.93 -1.70 13.87
N GLN A 82 -5.01 -1.14 13.10
CA GLN A 82 -5.03 0.29 12.74
C GLN A 82 -6.05 0.60 11.63
N PHE A 83 -6.32 -0.36 10.74
CA PHE A 83 -7.12 -0.13 9.53
C PHE A 83 -8.50 -0.79 9.55
N LEU A 84 -8.73 -1.81 10.39
CA LEU A 84 -10.05 -2.33 10.76
C LEU A 84 -10.64 -1.56 11.94
#